data_AF-A0A1H8XDG6-F1
#
_entry.id   AF-A0A1H8XDG6-F1
#
_cell.length_a   1.000
_cell.length_b   1.000
_cell.length_c   1.000
_cell.angle_alpha   90.00
_cell.angle_beta   90.00
_cell.angle_gamma   90.00
#
_symmetry.space_group_name_H-M   'P 1'
#
loop_
_entity.id
_entity.type
_entity.pdbx_description
1 polymer ?
#
loop_
_entity_poly.entity_id
_entity_poly.type
_entity_poly.pdbx_seq_one_letter_code
_entity_poly.pdbx_strand_id
1 'polypeptide(L)'
;MKKSIKYVVAALAVALPVMAAAQTKMSDADYCKALSDKYQTYVSNMQSGRSPMPESPDIRVAMDRCEKGDTAAGIPVLEQKLRNARIDLPSRG
;
A
#
# COMPACT_ATOMS: atom_id res chain seq x y z
N MET A 1 -30.60 -6.32 57.28
CA MET A 1 -31.34 -5.38 56.41
C MET A 1 -30.36 -4.33 55.85
N LYS A 2 -30.13 -4.41 54.52
CA LYS A 2 -29.83 -3.33 53.54
C LYS A 2 -28.73 -2.27 53.77
N LYS A 3 -28.02 -2.03 52.64
CA LYS A 3 -27.21 -0.86 52.21
C LYS A 3 -25.76 -0.83 52.76
N SER A 4 -24.69 -0.78 51.97
CA SER A 4 -24.54 -0.28 50.60
C SER A 4 -23.28 -0.86 49.94
N ILE A 5 -23.48 -1.54 48.81
CA ILE A 5 -22.44 -1.84 47.81
C ILE A 5 -22.01 -0.51 47.18
N LYS A 6 -20.75 -0.11 47.38
CA LYS A 6 -20.10 0.96 46.61
C LYS A 6 -18.78 0.42 46.10
N TYR A 7 -18.84 -0.02 44.85
CA TYR A 7 -17.76 -0.37 43.96
C TYR A 7 -16.56 0.57 44.07
N VAL A 8 -15.38 0.01 44.37
CA VAL A 8 -14.13 0.39 43.69
C VAL A 8 -13.31 -0.89 43.55
N VAL A 9 -13.72 -1.76 42.61
CA VAL A 9 -12.81 -2.77 42.05
C VAL A 9 -11.89 -2.01 41.11
N ALA A 10 -10.86 -1.40 41.69
CA ALA A 10 -9.72 -0.91 40.94
C ALA A 10 -8.72 -2.06 40.78
N ALA A 11 -8.08 -2.09 39.61
CA ALA A 11 -6.94 -2.93 39.26
C ALA A 11 -7.25 -4.41 38.99
N LEU A 12 -7.46 -4.71 37.70
CA LEU A 12 -6.57 -5.60 36.92
C LEU A 12 -7.11 -5.64 35.49
N ALA A 13 -6.81 -4.56 34.74
CA ALA A 13 -6.83 -4.61 33.29
C ALA A 13 -5.66 -5.51 32.87
N VAL A 14 -5.90 -6.83 32.86
CA VAL A 14 -4.99 -7.80 32.27
C VAL A 14 -4.89 -7.44 30.79
N ALA A 15 -3.68 -7.02 30.41
CA ALA A 15 -3.31 -6.67 29.05
C ALA A 15 -3.77 -7.76 28.07
N LEU A 16 -4.81 -7.45 27.29
CA LEU A 16 -5.09 -8.17 26.07
C LEU A 16 -3.91 -7.90 25.14
N PRO A 17 -3.13 -8.89 24.69
CA PRO A 17 -2.32 -8.70 23.52
C PRO A 17 -3.30 -8.48 22.38
N VAL A 18 -3.42 -7.23 21.94
CA VAL A 18 -4.02 -6.91 20.65
C VAL A 18 -3.09 -7.55 19.63
N MET A 19 -3.31 -8.84 19.36
CA MET A 19 -2.82 -9.46 18.14
C MET A 19 -3.60 -8.78 17.03
N ALA A 20 -3.09 -7.65 16.57
CA ALA A 20 -3.37 -7.12 15.25
C ALA A 20 -2.83 -8.19 14.29
N ALA A 21 -3.64 -9.23 14.06
CA ALA A 21 -3.45 -10.10 12.92
C ALA A 21 -3.46 -9.17 11.73
N ALA A 22 -2.27 -8.95 11.16
CA ALA A 22 -2.12 -8.34 9.88
C ALA A 22 -3.14 -9.00 8.97
N GLN A 23 -4.16 -8.24 8.57
CA GLN A 23 -4.92 -8.52 7.37
C GLN A 23 -3.89 -8.93 6.32
N THR A 24 -4.13 -10.01 5.60
CA THR A 24 -3.27 -10.56 4.55
C THR A 24 -3.05 -9.48 3.48
N LYS A 25 -2.23 -8.49 3.81
CA LYS A 25 -1.84 -7.39 2.97
C LYS A 25 -0.88 -7.99 1.97
N MET A 26 -1.13 -7.69 0.70
CA MET A 26 -0.19 -7.98 -0.35
C MET A 26 1.19 -7.51 0.12
N SER A 27 2.22 -8.36 0.00
CA SER A 27 3.56 -7.97 0.40
C SER A 27 3.96 -6.71 -0.37
N ASP A 28 4.77 -5.83 0.21
CA ASP A 28 5.18 -4.60 -0.50
C ASP A 28 5.91 -4.93 -1.81
N ALA A 29 6.59 -6.08 -1.88
CA ALA A 29 7.21 -6.58 -3.11
C ALA A 29 6.16 -6.95 -4.17
N ASP A 30 5.16 -7.74 -3.80
CA ASP A 30 4.06 -8.11 -4.70
C ASP A 30 3.30 -6.87 -5.15
N TYR A 31 3.02 -5.95 -4.22
CA TYR A 31 2.32 -4.72 -4.51
C TYR A 31 3.10 -3.84 -5.47
N CYS A 32 4.40 -3.69 -5.26
CA CYS A 32 5.21 -2.90 -6.17
C CYS A 32 5.32 -3.53 -7.56
N LYS A 33 5.37 -4.85 -7.64
CA LYS A 33 5.29 -5.57 -8.92
C LYS A 33 3.95 -5.29 -9.62
N ALA A 34 2.83 -5.37 -8.90
CA ALA A 34 1.52 -5.07 -9.46
C ALA A 34 1.40 -3.63 -9.99
N LEU A 35 1.99 -2.65 -9.29
CA LEU A 35 2.06 -1.26 -9.78
C LEU A 35 2.90 -1.13 -11.05
N SER A 36 4.04 -1.83 -11.09
CA SER A 36 4.96 -1.85 -12.23
C SER A 36 4.30 -2.44 -13.49
N ASP A 37 3.62 -3.58 -13.33
CA ASP A 37 2.89 -4.27 -14.41
C ASP A 37 1.73 -3.41 -14.95
N LYS A 38 0.98 -2.74 -14.06
CA LYS A 38 -0.06 -1.76 -14.42
C LYS A 38 0.51 -0.63 -15.27
N TYR A 39 1.66 -0.09 -14.87
CA TYR A 39 2.31 0.99 -15.60
C TYR A 39 2.78 0.54 -16.99
N GLN A 40 3.46 -0.60 -17.08
CA GLN A 40 3.88 -1.15 -18.38
C GLN A 40 2.70 -1.40 -19.31
N THR A 41 1.62 -1.99 -18.79
CA THR A 41 0.39 -2.22 -19.55
C THR A 41 -0.18 -0.90 -20.08
N TYR A 42 -0.23 0.14 -19.24
CA TYR A 42 -0.68 1.47 -19.65
C TYR A 42 0.19 2.08 -20.75
N VAL A 43 1.52 2.04 -20.60
CA VAL A 43 2.44 2.59 -21.60
C VAL A 43 2.37 1.81 -22.92
N SER A 44 2.26 0.48 -22.85
CA SER A 44 2.05 -0.38 -24.02
C SER A 44 0.74 -0.05 -24.75
N ASN A 45 -0.34 0.18 -24.01
CA ASN A 45 -1.64 0.56 -24.58
C ASN A 45 -1.69 2.01 -25.08
N MET A 46 -0.86 2.91 -24.53
CA MET A 46 -0.73 4.28 -25.01
C MET A 46 -0.02 4.33 -26.36
N GLN A 47 1.08 3.57 -26.52
CA GLN A 47 1.86 3.53 -27.76
C GLN A 47 1.05 3.06 -28.99
N SER A 48 -0.03 2.29 -28.80
CA SER A 48 -0.85 1.76 -29.90
C SER A 48 -1.95 2.70 -30.40
N GLY A 49 -2.21 3.85 -29.76
CA GLY A 49 -3.31 4.72 -30.20
C GLY A 49 -3.40 6.14 -29.62
N ARG A 50 -2.49 6.57 -28.73
CA ARG A 50 -2.47 7.93 -28.15
C ARG A 50 -1.04 8.47 -28.12
N SER A 51 -0.89 9.80 -28.13
CA SER A 51 0.42 10.44 -27.99
C SER A 51 1.17 9.85 -26.79
N PRO A 52 2.43 9.42 -26.97
CA PRO A 52 3.21 8.82 -25.89
C PRO A 52 3.30 9.81 -24.73
N MET A 53 2.73 9.44 -23.58
CA MET A 53 3.02 10.12 -22.32
C MET A 53 4.53 9.96 -22.09
N PRO A 54 5.28 11.04 -21.85
CA PRO A 54 6.71 10.93 -21.59
C PRO A 54 6.92 10.02 -20.38
N GLU A 55 7.68 8.93 -20.57
CA GLU A 55 8.11 8.08 -19.46
C GLU A 55 8.89 8.95 -18.49
N SER A 56 8.26 9.29 -17.35
CA SER A 56 8.95 10.07 -16.34
C SER A 56 10.07 9.23 -15.72
N PRO A 57 11.31 9.74 -15.65
CA PRO A 57 12.46 8.99 -15.14
C PRO A 57 12.24 8.46 -13.72
N ASP A 58 11.41 9.14 -12.93
CA ASP A 58 11.02 8.72 -11.58
C ASP A 58 10.34 7.34 -11.55
N ILE A 59 9.55 6.99 -12.58
CA ILE A 59 8.93 5.64 -12.68
C ILE A 59 10.03 4.58 -12.79
N ARG A 60 11.00 4.79 -13.69
CA ARG A 60 12.08 3.82 -13.91
C ARG A 60 12.90 3.60 -12.65
N VAL A 61 13.20 4.69 -11.94
CA VAL A 61 13.89 4.64 -10.64
C VAL A 61 13.04 3.91 -9.60
N ALA A 62 11.73 4.13 -9.58
CA ALA A 62 10.84 3.48 -8.64
C ALA A 62 10.71 1.96 -8.91
N MET A 63 10.63 1.55 -10.18
CA MET A 63 10.63 0.14 -10.58
C MET A 63 11.95 -0.54 -10.19
N ASP A 64 13.09 0.11 -10.44
CA ASP A 64 14.43 -0.39 -10.05
C ASP A 64 14.56 -0.52 -8.52
N ARG A 65 14.08 0.46 -7.75
CA ARG A 65 14.03 0.38 -6.28
C ARG A 65 13.20 -0.82 -5.81
N CYS A 66 12.08 -1.08 -6.46
CA CYS A 66 11.26 -2.24 -6.13
C CYS A 66 11.90 -3.57 -6.47
N GLU A 67 12.63 -3.65 -7.59
CA GLU A 67 13.42 -4.84 -7.94
C GLU A 67 14.55 -5.09 -6.93
N LYS A 68 15.14 -4.02 -6.39
CA LYS A 68 16.16 -4.06 -5.33
C LYS A 68 15.61 -4.30 -3.93
N GLY A 69 14.29 -4.39 -3.76
CA GLY A 69 13.64 -4.56 -2.46
C GLY A 69 13.46 -3.28 -1.65
N ASP A 70 13.84 -2.11 -2.18
CA ASP A 70 13.51 -0.78 -1.63
C ASP A 70 12.08 -0.38 -2.03
N THR A 71 11.13 -1.23 -1.65
CA THR A 71 9.72 -1.04 -1.97
C THR A 71 9.14 0.19 -1.27
N ALA A 72 9.62 0.51 -0.07
CA ALA A 72 9.19 1.67 0.70
C ALA A 72 9.42 3.01 -0.03
N ALA A 73 10.51 3.14 -0.79
CA ALA A 73 10.78 4.33 -1.59
C ALA A 73 10.17 4.26 -3.01
N GLY A 74 10.08 3.07 -3.61
CA GLY A 74 9.56 2.89 -4.98
C GLY A 74 8.04 3.00 -5.10
N ILE A 75 7.33 2.36 -4.19
CA ILE A 75 5.86 2.35 -4.13
C ILE A 75 5.23 3.74 -4.20
N PRO A 76 5.56 4.71 -3.31
CA PRO A 76 4.83 5.98 -3.26
C PRO A 76 4.98 6.77 -4.56
N VAL A 77 6.13 6.62 -5.24
CA VAL A 77 6.38 7.22 -6.54
C VAL A 77 5.50 6.58 -7.61
N LEU A 78 5.43 5.25 -7.67
CA LEU A 78 4.58 4.52 -8.61
C LEU A 78 3.09 4.82 -8.38
N GLU A 79 2.62 4.80 -7.14
CA GLU A 79 1.24 5.15 -6.79
C GLU A 79 0.90 6.58 -7.24
N GLN A 80 1.76 7.56 -6.93
CA GLN A 80 1.54 8.95 -7.31
C GLN A 80 1.45 9.11 -8.82
N LYS A 81 2.33 8.46 -9.58
CA LYS A 81 2.35 8.56 -11.05
C LYS A 81 1.15 7.90 -11.69
N LEU A 82 0.77 6.71 -11.23
CA LEU A 82 -0.44 6.03 -11.70
C LEU A 82 -1.69 6.85 -11.37
N ARG A 83 -1.78 7.44 -10.17
CA ARG A 83 -2.87 8.38 -9.81
C ARG A 83 -2.89 9.62 -10.69
N ASN A 84 -1.74 10.23 -10.96
CA ASN A 84 -1.63 11.39 -11.86
C ASN A 84 -2.07 11.05 -13.29
N ALA A 85 -1.80 9.82 -13.74
CA ALA A 85 -2.25 9.28 -15.01
C ALA A 85 -3.73 8.82 -15.01
N ARG A 86 -4.44 8.99 -13.88
CA ARG A 86 -5.81 8.51 -13.62
C ARG A 86 -5.99 7.01 -13.85
N ILE A 87 -4.98 6.23 -13.46
CA ILE A 87 -5.01 4.77 -13.49
C ILE A 87 -5.41 4.27 -12.10
N ASP A 88 -6.39 3.38 -12.04
CA ASP A 88 -6.78 2.71 -10.80
C ASP A 88 -5.65 1.85 -10.25
N LEU A 89 -5.32 2.12 -8.98
CA LEU A 89 -4.30 1.39 -8.24
C LEU A 89 -4.79 0.02 -7.81
N PRO A 90 -3.89 -0.99 -7.76
CA PRO A 90 -4.20 -2.24 -7.10
C PRO A 90 -4.56 -1.99 -5.62
N SER A 91 -5.51 -2.78 -5.09
CA SER A 91 -5.82 -2.78 -3.66
C SER A 91 -4.71 -3.51 -2.91
N ARG A 92 -4.36 -3.01 -1.72
CA ARG A 92 -3.35 -3.63 -0.87
C ARG A 92 -3.86 -4.78 -0.01
N GLY A 93 -5.16 -5.08 -0.06
CA GLY A 93 -5.82 -5.98 0.89
C GLY A 93 -6.17 -5.29 2.20
#